data_AF-A0A3B8TPD0-F1
#
_entry.id   AF-A0A3B8TPD0-F1
#
_cell.length_a   1.000
_cell.length_b   1.000
_cell.length_c   1.000
_cell.angle_alpha   90.00
_cell.angle_beta   90.00
_cell.angle_gamma   90.00
#
_symmetry.space_group_name_H-M   'P 1'
#
loop_
_entity.id
_entity.type
_entity.pdbx_description
1 polymer ?
#
loop_
_entity_poly.entity_id
_entity_poly.type
_entity_poly.pdbx_seq_one_letter_code
_entity_poly.pdbx_strand_id
1 'polypeptide(L)'
;MKKNLVIYCLMLLLGTVSQAQHLVSYTKVDSFTTDSLRALWKQNKIKKVIVPIKYGFDVYEVIYKTLYVDGDTITASGYIFLPLMPAKDIADGIPASILNHGTEMRINPNWNGLGGLQAVVAAYATDGYYGLYPHY
;
A
#
# COMPACT_ATOMS: atom_id res chain seq x y z
N MET A 1 -42.43 2.11 26.68
CA MET A 1 -40.96 2.24 26.79
C MET A 1 -40.19 1.24 25.92
N LYS A 2 -40.48 -0.07 25.97
CA LYS A 2 -39.76 -1.09 25.17
C LYS A 2 -39.88 -0.93 23.64
N LYS A 3 -41.05 -0.52 23.11
CA LYS A 3 -41.24 -0.28 21.65
C LYS A 3 -40.39 0.86 21.09
N ASN A 4 -40.23 1.94 21.85
CA ASN A 4 -39.43 3.10 21.41
C ASN A 4 -37.93 2.76 21.42
N LEU A 5 -37.47 1.96 22.39
CA LEU A 5 -36.09 1.49 22.46
C LEU A 5 -35.68 0.63 21.23
N VAL A 6 -36.61 -0.20 20.74
CA VAL A 6 -36.38 -1.02 19.53
C VAL A 6 -36.22 -0.14 18.29
N ILE A 7 -37.00 0.95 18.18
CA ILE A 7 -36.90 1.90 17.05
C ILE A 7 -35.56 2.66 17.09
N TYR A 8 -35.10 3.08 18.26
CA TYR A 8 -33.78 3.71 18.40
C TYR A 8 -32.63 2.75 18.05
N CYS A 9 -32.70 1.48 18.44
CA CYS A 9 -31.74 0.46 18.01
C CYS A 9 -31.78 0.21 16.49
N LEU A 10 -32.96 0.24 15.88
CA LEU A 10 -33.11 0.03 14.43
C LEU A 10 -32.54 1.20 13.62
N MET A 11 -32.67 2.44 14.10
CA MET A 11 -32.06 3.63 13.48
C MET A 11 -30.53 3.66 13.60
N LEU A 12 -29.96 3.15 14.71
CA LEU A 12 -28.51 3.01 14.88
C LEU A 12 -27.88 1.98 13.93
N LEU A 13 -28.62 0.92 13.57
CA LEU A 13 -28.17 -0.12 12.64
C LEU A 13 -28.21 0.31 11.16
N LEU A 14 -29.02 1.31 10.81
CA LEU A 14 -29.12 1.84 9.44
C LEU A 14 -28.02 2.85 9.08
N GLY A 15 -27.25 3.33 10.07
CA GLY A 15 -26.20 4.33 9.88
C GLY A 15 -24.83 3.79 9.47
N THR A 16 -24.61 2.48 9.48
CA THR A 16 -23.32 1.89 9.11
C THR A 16 -23.31 1.48 7.65
N VAL A 17 -23.29 2.46 6.74
CA VAL A 17 -22.80 2.19 5.38
C VAL A 17 -21.30 1.99 5.51
N SER A 18 -20.86 0.73 5.45
CA SER A 18 -19.44 0.40 5.33
C SER A 18 -18.93 1.02 4.02
N GLN A 19 -18.32 2.20 4.10
CA GLN A 19 -17.68 2.83 2.95
C GLN A 19 -16.31 2.17 2.74
N ALA A 20 -16.35 0.97 2.18
CA ALA A 20 -15.15 0.29 1.72
C ALA A 20 -14.55 1.08 0.56
N GLN A 21 -13.24 1.38 0.64
CA GLN A 21 -12.49 1.82 -0.54
C GLN A 21 -12.59 0.71 -1.59
N HIS A 22 -13.09 1.07 -2.78
CA HIS A 22 -13.34 0.11 -3.84
C HIS A 22 -12.16 0.09 -4.81
N LEU A 23 -11.44 -1.04 -4.88
CA LEU A 23 -10.41 -1.27 -5.89
C LEU A 23 -11.06 -1.23 -7.29
N VAL A 24 -10.57 -0.35 -8.17
CA VAL A 24 -11.05 -0.21 -9.55
C VAL A 24 -10.21 -1.10 -10.47
N SER A 25 -8.89 -0.98 -10.40
CA SER A 25 -7.97 -1.80 -11.20
C SER A 25 -6.61 -1.91 -10.52
N TYR A 26 -5.82 -2.88 -10.95
CA TYR A 26 -4.42 -3.02 -10.58
C TYR A 26 -3.61 -3.47 -11.80
N THR A 27 -2.36 -3.04 -11.90
CA THR A 27 -1.43 -3.44 -12.97
C THR A 27 -0.06 -3.66 -12.37
N LYS A 28 0.56 -4.80 -12.64
CA LYS A 28 1.95 -5.03 -12.25
C LYS A 28 2.85 -4.16 -13.12
N VAL A 29 3.60 -3.24 -12.51
CA VAL A 29 4.48 -2.29 -13.19
C VAL A 29 5.95 -2.67 -13.09
N ASP A 30 6.33 -3.49 -12.09
CA ASP A 30 7.71 -3.94 -11.92
C ASP A 30 7.84 -5.22 -11.07
N SER A 31 9.04 -5.79 -11.04
CA SER A 31 9.42 -6.93 -10.20
C SER A 31 10.90 -6.89 -9.84
N PHE A 32 11.20 -7.10 -8.57
CA PHE A 32 12.56 -7.06 -8.03
C PHE A 32 12.91 -8.39 -7.35
N THR A 33 13.95 -9.05 -7.87
CA THR A 33 14.51 -10.24 -7.22
C THR A 33 15.45 -9.82 -6.08
N THR A 34 15.72 -10.73 -5.14
CA THR A 34 16.68 -10.44 -4.08
C THR A 34 18.08 -10.10 -4.64
N ASP A 35 18.47 -10.68 -5.77
CA ASP A 35 19.75 -10.38 -6.41
C ASP A 35 19.80 -9.00 -7.06
N SER A 36 18.73 -8.59 -7.76
CA SER A 36 18.67 -7.23 -8.32
C SER A 36 18.67 -6.17 -7.22
N LEU A 37 17.98 -6.44 -6.11
CA LEU A 37 17.98 -5.58 -4.92
C LEU A 37 19.35 -5.52 -4.24
N ARG A 38 20.07 -6.66 -4.13
CA ARG A 38 21.44 -6.69 -3.59
C ARG A 38 22.39 -5.86 -4.45
N ALA A 39 22.26 -5.93 -5.78
CA ALA A 39 23.04 -5.12 -6.69
C ALA A 39 22.72 -3.63 -6.52
N LEU A 40 21.44 -3.29 -6.47
CA LEU A 40 20.96 -1.91 -6.28
C LEU A 40 21.42 -1.30 -4.94
N TRP A 41 21.32 -2.05 -3.83
CA TRP A 41 21.75 -1.58 -2.51
C TRP A 41 23.27 -1.35 -2.50
N LYS A 42 24.03 -2.25 -3.13
CA LYS A 42 25.48 -2.11 -3.27
C LYS A 42 25.84 -0.85 -4.07
N GLN A 43 25.17 -0.62 -5.21
CA GLN A 43 25.36 0.57 -6.04
C GLN A 43 25.05 1.85 -5.27
N ASN A 44 23.98 1.85 -4.47
CA ASN A 44 23.54 3.00 -3.68
C ASN A 44 24.19 3.09 -2.28
N LYS A 45 25.17 2.23 -1.99
CA LYS A 45 25.89 2.17 -0.68
C LYS A 45 24.97 1.96 0.53
N ILE A 46 23.81 1.33 0.34
CA ILE A 46 22.87 0.98 1.41
C ILE A 46 23.37 -0.28 2.12
N LYS A 47 23.58 -0.20 3.44
CA LYS A 47 24.09 -1.32 4.24
C LYS A 47 22.96 -2.28 4.58
N LYS A 48 23.15 -3.57 4.25
CA LYS A 48 22.19 -4.66 4.54
C LYS A 48 21.86 -4.84 6.03
N VAL A 49 22.75 -4.40 6.92
CA VAL A 49 22.53 -4.45 8.37
C VAL A 49 21.40 -3.52 8.80
N ILE A 50 21.19 -2.42 8.08
CA ILE A 50 20.14 -1.44 8.36
C ILE A 50 18.85 -1.80 7.60
N VAL A 51 19.00 -2.29 6.38
CA VAL A 51 17.88 -2.70 5.52
C VAL A 51 18.12 -4.14 5.01
N PRO A 52 17.59 -5.15 5.72
CA PRO A 52 17.75 -6.54 5.31
C PRO A 52 16.96 -6.85 4.03
N ILE A 53 17.53 -7.70 3.17
CA ILE A 53 16.88 -8.18 1.95
C ILE A 53 16.52 -9.66 2.16
N LYS A 54 15.33 -9.91 2.74
CA LYS A 54 14.77 -11.24 2.97
C LYS A 54 14.01 -11.74 1.76
N TYR A 55 13.20 -10.86 1.14
CA TYR A 55 12.34 -11.19 0.01
C TYR A 55 12.58 -10.27 -1.18
N GLY A 56 12.31 -10.80 -2.38
CA GLY A 56 11.99 -9.97 -3.54
C GLY A 56 10.55 -9.47 -3.46
N PHE A 57 10.15 -8.58 -4.36
CA PHE A 57 8.79 -8.05 -4.37
C PHE A 57 8.33 -7.68 -5.78
N ASP A 58 7.02 -7.69 -5.97
CA ASP A 58 6.36 -7.13 -7.14
C ASP A 58 5.81 -5.74 -6.83
N VAL A 59 5.80 -4.86 -7.83
CA VAL A 59 5.19 -3.54 -7.70
C VAL A 59 3.94 -3.48 -8.55
N TYR A 60 2.84 -3.06 -7.94
CA TYR A 60 1.57 -2.85 -8.61
C TYR A 60 1.17 -1.39 -8.51
N GLU A 61 0.75 -0.80 -9.62
CA GLU A 61 -0.07 0.40 -9.60
C GLU A 61 -1.52 0.00 -9.36
N VAL A 62 -2.19 0.68 -8.43
CA VAL A 62 -3.60 0.46 -8.14
C VAL A 62 -4.39 1.74 -8.34
N ILE A 63 -5.58 1.60 -8.91
CA ILE A 63 -6.58 2.66 -9.02
C ILE A 63 -7.74 2.28 -8.11
N TYR A 64 -8.19 3.20 -7.26
CA TYR A 64 -9.23 2.94 -6.28
C TYR A 64 -10.16 4.13 -6.07
N LYS A 65 -11.37 3.87 -5.55
CA LYS A 65 -12.31 4.90 -5.12
C LYS A 65 -12.07 5.27 -3.66
N THR A 66 -12.08 6.56 -3.37
CA THR A 66 -11.97 7.12 -2.02
C THR A 66 -12.79 8.40 -1.92
N LEU A 67 -12.88 8.98 -0.72
CA LEU A 67 -13.56 10.25 -0.50
C LEU A 67 -12.59 11.42 -0.61
N TYR A 68 -13.08 12.53 -1.14
CA TYR A 68 -12.46 13.84 -0.99
C TYR A 68 -12.93 14.51 0.31
N VAL A 69 -12.35 15.67 0.63
CA VAL A 69 -12.57 16.34 1.93
C VAL A 69 -14.02 16.81 2.15
N ASP A 70 -14.79 16.99 1.08
CA ASP A 70 -16.22 17.34 1.08
C ASP A 70 -17.14 16.12 1.11
N GLY A 71 -16.58 14.90 1.07
CA GLY A 71 -17.32 13.65 1.04
C GLY A 71 -17.64 13.13 -0.35
N ASP A 72 -17.22 13.81 -1.42
CA ASP A 72 -17.42 13.33 -2.79
C ASP A 72 -16.54 12.10 -3.07
N THR A 73 -17.08 11.14 -3.81
CA THR A 73 -16.32 9.97 -4.23
C THR A 73 -15.42 10.33 -5.42
N ILE A 74 -14.11 10.22 -5.23
CA ILE A 74 -13.07 10.46 -6.23
C ILE A 74 -12.34 9.17 -6.62
N THR A 75 -11.61 9.23 -7.73
CA THR A 75 -10.64 8.19 -8.12
C THR A 75 -9.25 8.62 -7.66
N ALA A 76 -8.55 7.75 -6.96
CA ALA A 76 -7.16 7.93 -6.54
C ALA A 76 -6.27 6.79 -7.05
N SER A 77 -4.96 6.97 -6.91
CA SER A 77 -3.97 5.97 -7.29
C SER A 77 -2.87 5.81 -6.24
N GLY A 78 -2.11 4.72 -6.35
CA GLY A 78 -0.94 4.47 -5.51
C GLY A 78 -0.16 3.25 -5.98
N TYR A 79 1.00 3.02 -5.38
CA TYR A 79 1.78 1.80 -5.55
C TYR A 79 1.64 0.86 -4.36
N ILE A 80 1.61 -0.43 -4.67
CA ILE A 80 1.69 -1.54 -3.72
C ILE A 80 2.98 -2.32 -4.00
N PHE A 81 3.78 -2.53 -2.96
CA PHE A 81 5.00 -3.32 -2.97
C PHE A 81 4.70 -4.64 -2.26
N LEU A 82 4.44 -5.68 -3.05
CA LEU A 82 4.01 -6.99 -2.58
C LEU A 82 5.21 -7.92 -2.41
N PRO A 83 5.61 -8.28 -1.18
CA PRO A 83 6.72 -9.19 -0.95
C PRO A 83 6.38 -10.60 -1.44
N LEU A 84 7.32 -11.23 -2.16
CA LEU A 84 7.21 -12.59 -2.68
C LEU A 84 7.62 -13.60 -1.61
N MET A 85 6.76 -13.75 -0.61
CA MET A 85 6.99 -14.63 0.54
C MET A 85 6.49 -16.05 0.26
N PRO A 86 7.15 -17.09 0.80
CA PRO A 86 6.62 -18.45 0.72
C PRO A 86 5.35 -18.57 1.59
N ALA A 87 4.44 -19.47 1.23
CA ALA A 87 3.14 -19.63 1.90
C ALA A 87 3.24 -19.80 3.44
N LYS A 88 4.30 -20.47 3.93
CA LYS A 88 4.56 -20.64 5.36
C LYS A 88 4.76 -19.31 6.12
N ASP A 89 5.24 -18.27 5.44
CA ASP A 89 5.50 -16.95 6.03
C ASP A 89 4.27 -16.02 5.90
N ILE A 90 3.23 -16.44 5.17
CA ILE A 90 1.98 -15.68 4.96
C ILE A 90 0.85 -16.21 5.86
N ALA A 91 0.98 -17.41 6.42
CA ALA A 91 -0.08 -18.09 7.15
C ALA A 91 -0.71 -17.25 8.28
N ASP A 92 0.09 -16.41 8.93
CA ASP A 92 -0.34 -15.54 10.03
C ASP A 92 -0.70 -14.10 9.58
N GLY A 93 -0.74 -13.87 8.25
CA GLY A 93 -0.95 -12.57 7.64
C GLY A 93 0.34 -11.80 7.38
N ILE A 94 0.24 -10.75 6.56
CA ILE A 94 1.36 -9.89 6.19
C ILE A 94 1.14 -8.53 6.86
N PRO A 95 2.07 -8.03 7.70
CA PRO A 95 1.93 -6.70 8.27
C PRO A 95 2.02 -5.65 7.15
N ALA A 96 1.15 -4.64 7.18
CA ALA A 96 1.18 -3.55 6.21
C ALA A 96 1.95 -2.35 6.76
N SER A 97 2.69 -1.66 5.89
CA SER A 97 3.34 -0.39 6.19
C SER A 97 2.97 0.62 5.11
N ILE A 98 2.52 1.80 5.52
CA ILE A 98 2.09 2.87 4.62
C ILE A 98 3.05 4.03 4.75
N LEU A 99 3.64 4.43 3.61
CA LEU A 99 4.43 5.65 3.54
C LEU A 99 3.66 6.71 2.79
N ASN A 100 3.17 7.69 3.54
CA ASN A 100 2.59 8.90 2.99
C ASN A 100 3.73 9.87 2.68
N HIS A 101 3.89 10.24 1.40
CA HIS A 101 4.98 11.12 0.98
C HIS A 101 4.74 12.58 1.39
N GLY A 102 5.81 13.39 1.30
CA GLY A 102 5.73 14.84 1.45
C GLY A 102 5.10 15.51 0.23
N THR A 103 5.27 16.84 0.12
CA THR A 103 4.75 17.60 -1.03
C THR A 103 5.27 17.07 -2.36
N GLU A 104 4.36 16.75 -3.27
CA GLU A 104 4.65 16.41 -4.67
C GLU A 104 3.92 17.40 -5.56
N MET A 105 4.63 17.98 -6.54
CA MET A 105 4.07 18.95 -7.49
C MET A 105 3.79 18.33 -8.86
N ARG A 106 4.30 17.11 -9.10
CA ARG A 106 4.10 16.37 -10.34
C ARG A 106 2.87 15.50 -10.20
N ILE A 107 1.91 15.69 -11.09
CA ILE A 107 0.73 14.84 -11.15
C ILE A 107 1.13 13.49 -11.74
N ASN A 108 0.94 12.43 -10.95
CA ASN A 108 1.04 11.02 -11.33
C ASN A 108 2.22 10.69 -12.26
N PRO A 109 3.48 10.76 -11.79
CA PRO A 109 4.59 10.32 -12.60
C PRO A 109 4.43 8.82 -12.89
N ASN A 110 4.39 8.45 -14.17
CA ASN A 110 4.47 7.04 -14.59
C ASN A 110 5.63 6.34 -13.84
N TRP A 111 5.44 5.06 -13.52
CA TRP A 111 6.46 4.26 -12.85
C TRP A 111 7.81 4.37 -13.57
N ASN A 112 8.87 4.70 -12.82
CA ASN A 112 10.22 4.88 -13.35
C ASN A 112 11.29 4.16 -12.50
N GLY A 113 10.88 3.15 -11.74
CA GLY A 113 11.74 2.41 -10.82
C GLY A 113 11.75 3.00 -9.40
N LEU A 114 12.70 2.53 -8.58
CA LEU A 114 12.80 2.88 -7.17
C LEU A 114 13.47 4.24 -6.97
N GLY A 115 12.68 5.33 -6.95
CA GLY A 115 13.14 6.69 -6.72
C GLY A 115 12.71 7.28 -5.38
N GLY A 116 13.55 8.12 -4.78
CA GLY A 116 13.19 8.89 -3.59
C GLY A 116 12.60 8.05 -2.44
N LEU A 117 11.40 8.42 -1.99
CA LEU A 117 10.71 7.73 -0.89
C LEU A 117 10.18 6.33 -1.26
N GLN A 118 10.06 5.99 -2.54
CA GLN A 118 9.71 4.62 -2.96
C GLN A 118 10.78 3.61 -2.56
N ALA A 119 12.05 4.03 -2.47
CA ALA A 119 13.13 3.18 -1.97
C ALA A 119 12.97 2.83 -0.47
N VAL A 120 12.28 3.68 0.30
CA VAL A 120 11.94 3.40 1.70
C VAL A 120 10.81 2.37 1.78
N VAL A 121 9.81 2.46 0.90
CA VAL A 121 8.76 1.43 0.83
C VAL A 121 9.31 0.09 0.36
N ALA A 122 10.25 0.12 -0.59
CA ALA A 122 11.00 -1.07 -0.98
C ALA A 122 11.72 -1.70 0.22
N ALA A 123 12.33 -0.91 1.11
CA ALA A 123 12.96 -1.42 2.32
C ALA A 123 11.97 -2.15 3.25
N TYR A 124 10.72 -1.68 3.36
CA TYR A 124 9.67 -2.39 4.09
C TYR A 124 9.33 -3.72 3.41
N ALA A 125 9.14 -3.70 2.08
CA ALA A 125 8.81 -4.90 1.32
C ALA A 125 9.93 -5.95 1.38
N THR A 126 11.19 -5.54 1.30
CA THR A 126 12.31 -6.49 1.41
C THR A 126 12.41 -7.17 2.77
N ASP A 127 11.85 -6.56 3.81
CA ASP A 127 11.80 -7.12 5.17
C ASP A 127 10.55 -7.98 5.43
N GLY A 128 9.56 -7.96 4.52
CA GLY A 128 8.34 -8.78 4.59
C GLY A 128 7.06 -8.00 4.90
N TYR A 129 7.08 -6.67 4.81
CA TYR A 129 5.86 -5.86 4.96
C TYR A 129 5.15 -5.70 3.61
N TYR A 130 3.83 -5.64 3.66
CA TYR A 130 3.00 -5.16 2.55
C TYR A 130 3.17 -3.64 2.45
N GLY A 131 3.98 -3.17 1.51
CA GLY A 131 4.34 -1.76 1.39
C GLY A 131 3.30 -0.98 0.58
N LEU A 132 2.81 0.13 1.12
CA LEU A 132 1.78 0.97 0.51
C LEU A 132 2.31 2.40 0.31
N TYR A 133 2.11 2.95 -0.88
CA TYR A 133 2.55 4.29 -1.26
C TYR A 133 1.44 5.03 -2.05
N PRO A 134 0.49 5.70 -1.38
CA PRO A 134 -0.49 6.56 -2.05
C PRO A 134 0.20 7.69 -2.82
N HIS A 135 -0.33 8.13 -3.97
CA HIS A 135 0.26 9.21 -4.78
C HIS A 135 -0.19 10.64 -4.42
N TYR A 136 -1.27 10.74 -3.64
CA TYR A 136 -2.08 11.95 -3.44
C TYR A 136 -2.38 12.73 -4.73
#